data_AF-A0A964J3D0-F1
#
_entry.id   AF-A0A964J3D0-F1
#
_cell.length_a   1.000
_cell.length_b   1.000
_cell.length_c   1.000
_cell.angle_alpha   90.00
_cell.angle_beta   90.00
_cell.angle_gamma   90.00
#
_symmetry.space_group_name_H-M   'P 1'
#
loop_
_entity.id
_entity.type
_entity.pdbx_description
1 polymer ?
#
loop_
_entity_poly.entity_id
_entity_poly.type
_entity_poly.pdbx_seq_one_letter_code
_entity_poly.pdbx_strand_id
1 'polypeptide(L)' 'MPPAEPSKPKVTYIEHFGAAHVVEVPVGLSVMRDTVDNNVSGIDADCGGECACATCHVYIEPKWERA' A
#
# COMPACT_ATOMS: atom_id res chain seq x y z
N MET A 1 -17.71 3.16 21.41
CA MET A 1 -16.47 2.41 21.12
C MET A 1 -15.31 3.37 21.31
N PRO A 2 -14.38 3.11 22.24
CA PRO A 2 -13.13 3.87 22.27
C PRO A 2 -12.40 3.62 20.94
N PRO A 3 -11.86 4.65 20.27
CA PRO A 3 -11.09 4.45 19.05
C PRO A 3 -9.84 3.66 19.44
N ALA A 4 -9.74 2.42 18.97
CA ALA A 4 -8.49 1.67 19.05
C ALA A 4 -7.42 2.54 18.38
N GLU A 5 -6.39 2.89 19.14
CA GLU A 5 -5.24 3.63 18.64
C GLU A 5 -4.78 2.96 17.33
N PRO A 6 -4.79 3.64 16.18
CA PRO A 6 -4.47 2.99 14.93
C PRO A 6 -2.98 2.67 14.98
N SER A 7 -2.66 1.39 15.24
CA SER A 7 -1.32 0.87 14.99
C SER A 7 -0.96 1.25 13.56
N LYS A 8 0.20 1.88 13.39
CA LYS A 8 0.73 2.22 12.07
C LYS A 8 1.84 1.24 11.72
N PRO A 9 1.53 0.03 11.19
CA PRO A 9 2.57 -0.85 10.69
C PRO A 9 3.44 -0.14 9.65
N LYS A 10 4.72 -0.49 9.64
CA LYS A 10 5.64 -0.07 8.58
C LYS A 10 5.42 -0.95 7.36
N VAL A 11 5.15 -0.32 6.23
CA VAL A 11 5.08 -0.97 4.91
C VAL A 11 6.28 -0.50 4.09
N THR A 12 6.91 -1.43 3.39
CA THR A 12 8.03 -1.13 2.50
C THR A 12 7.58 -1.35 1.07
N TYR A 13 7.58 -0.28 0.27
CA TYR A 13 7.33 -0.33 -1.16
C TYR A 13 8.64 -0.40 -1.91
N ILE A 14 8.70 -1.26 -2.91
CA ILE A 14 9.86 -1.41 -3.77
C ILE A 14 9.41 -1.06 -5.18
N GLU A 15 9.98 0.00 -5.73
CA GLU A 15 9.72 0.43 -7.09
C GLU A 15 10.32 -0.53 -8.11
N HIS A 16 9.86 -0.45 -9.35
CA HIS A 16 10.34 -1.37 -10.40
C HIS A 16 11.85 -1.22 -10.71
N PHE A 17 12.46 -0.09 -10.35
CA PHE A 17 13.89 0.17 -10.47
C PHE A 17 14.69 -0.14 -9.20
N GLY A 18 14.04 -0.69 -8.16
CA GLY A 18 14.66 -1.17 -6.93
C GLY A 18 14.79 -0.14 -5.82
N ALA A 19 14.29 1.09 -5.98
CA ALA A 19 14.23 2.05 -4.89
C ALA A 19 13.19 1.61 -3.85
N ALA A 20 13.52 1.74 -2.56
CA ALA A 20 12.65 1.35 -1.47
C ALA A 20 12.12 2.57 -0.72
N HIS A 21 10.82 2.58 -0.43
CA HIS A 21 10.13 3.59 0.36
C HIS A 21 9.51 2.93 1.58
N VAL A 22 9.88 3.39 2.78
CA VAL A 22 9.33 2.86 4.03
C VAL A 22 8.39 3.89 4.62
N VAL A 23 7.13 3.52 4.79
CA VAL A 23 6.09 4.42 5.31
C VAL A 23 5.28 3.76 6.42
N GLU A 24 4.71 4.58 7.29
CA GLU A 24 3.86 4.13 8.41
C GLU A 24 2.39 4.24 8.03
N VAL A 25 1.74 3.10 7.83
CA VAL A 25 0.39 3.02 7.25
C VAL A 25 -0.62 2.75 8.35
N PRO A 26 -1.65 3.58 8.56
CA PRO A 26 -2.69 3.30 9.53
C PRO A 26 -3.45 2.01 9.19
N VAL A 27 -3.68 1.16 10.19
CA VAL A 27 -4.57 -0.01 10.01
C VAL A 27 -5.96 0.44 9.54
N GLY A 28 -6.48 -0.27 8.53
CA GLY A 28 -7.75 0.04 7.87
C GLY A 28 -7.61 0.84 6.57
N LEU A 29 -6.44 1.40 6.28
CA LEU A 29 -6.13 1.99 4.98
C LEU A 29 -5.68 0.89 4.00
N SER A 30 -6.07 1.02 2.73
CA SER A 30 -5.60 0.12 1.68
C SER A 30 -4.18 0.48 1.25
N VAL A 31 -3.40 -0.53 0.89
CA VAL A 31 -2.03 -0.38 0.38
C VAL A 31 -1.99 0.55 -0.85
N MET A 32 -2.97 0.41 -1.76
CA MET A 32 -3.11 1.28 -2.92
C MET A 32 -3.26 2.76 -2.53
N ARG A 33 -4.12 3.05 -1.56
CA ARG A 33 -4.39 4.44 -1.18
C ARG A 33 -3.17 5.07 -0.51
N ASP A 34 -2.52 4.30 0.34
CA ASP A 34 -1.29 4.71 1.00
C ASP A 34 -0.14 5.00 0.01
N THR A 35 0.03 4.19 -1.03
CA THR A 35 1.02 4.47 -2.10
C THR A 35 0.76 5.81 -2.80
N VAL A 36 -0.51 6.14 -3.09
CA VAL A 36 -0.87 7.40 -3.75
C VAL A 36 -0.64 8.60 -2.81
N ASP A 37 -1.11 8.50 -1.56
CA ASP A 37 -1.00 9.60 -0.59
C ASP A 37 0.48 9.88 -0.22
N ASN A 38 1.37 8.88 -0.26
CA ASN A 38 2.81 9.02 -0.03
C ASN A 38 3.65 9.25 -1.31
N ASN A 39 3.01 9.46 -2.48
CA ASN A 39 3.69 9.66 -3.77
C ASN A 39 4.73 8.57 -4.13
N VAL A 40 4.42 7.31 -3.78
CA VAL A 40 5.21 6.16 -4.23
C VAL A 40 4.95 5.95 -5.72
N SER A 41 5.99 6.00 -6.54
CA SER A 41 5.82 5.89 -8.00
C SER A 41 5.56 4.43 -8.44
N GLY A 42 4.88 4.27 -9.57
CA GLY A 42 4.55 2.96 -10.15
C GLY A 42 3.13 2.45 -9.86
N ILE A 43 2.30 3.20 -9.13
CA ILE A 43 0.88 2.90 -8.89
C ILE A 43 0.05 4.11 -9.33
N ASP A 44 -0.76 3.93 -10.37
CA ASP A 44 -1.58 5.03 -10.94
C ASP A 44 -2.96 5.14 -10.28
N ALA A 45 -3.54 4.00 -9.89
CA ALA A 45 -4.83 3.91 -9.20
C ALA A 45 -6.01 4.59 -9.93
N ASP A 46 -6.09 4.48 -11.26
CA ASP A 46 -7.10 5.14 -12.11
C ASP A 46 -8.56 4.98 -11.64
N CYS A 47 -8.93 3.80 -11.13
CA CYS A 47 -10.29 3.54 -10.67
C CYS A 47 -10.54 3.93 -9.20
N GLY A 48 -9.55 4.45 -8.48
CA GLY A 48 -9.67 4.81 -7.07
C GLY A 48 -9.88 3.64 -6.09
N GLY A 49 -9.72 2.39 -6.53
CA GLY A 49 -9.92 1.20 -5.69
C GLY A 49 -11.18 0.39 -5.99
N GLU A 50 -11.92 0.74 -7.04
CA GLU A 50 -13.14 0.04 -7.48
C GLU A 50 -12.88 -1.27 -8.26
N CYS A 51 -11.66 -1.82 -8.17
CA CYS A 51 -11.28 -3.11 -8.78
C CYS A 51 -11.53 -3.20 -10.31
N ALA A 52 -11.39 -2.08 -11.03
CA ALA A 52 -11.76 -2.01 -12.46
C ALA A 52 -10.59 -1.81 -13.43
N CYS A 53 -9.40 -1.41 -12.96
CA CYS A 53 -8.31 -0.98 -13.83
C CYS A 53 -7.02 -1.82 -13.76
N ALA A 54 -6.81 -2.57 -12.68
CA ALA A 54 -5.57 -3.31 -12.40
C ALA A 54 -4.27 -2.47 -12.35
N THR A 55 -4.34 -1.13 -12.37
CA THR A 55 -3.16 -0.24 -12.29
C THR A 55 -2.62 -0.05 -10.87
N CYS A 56 -3.23 -0.73 -9.89
CA CYS A 56 -2.72 -0.86 -8.53
C CYS A 56 -2.08 -2.23 -8.24
N HIS A 57 -1.69 -2.95 -9.30
CA HIS A 57 -1.07 -4.26 -9.18
C HIS A 57 0.28 -4.20 -8.45
N VAL A 58 0.49 -5.13 -7.51
CA VAL A 58 1.72 -5.24 -6.72
C VAL A 58 2.13 -6.70 -6.54
N TYR A 59 3.42 -6.91 -6.28
CA TYR A 59 3.93 -8.20 -5.81
C TYR A 59 4.08 -8.17 -4.29
N ILE A 60 3.57 -9.20 -3.61
CA ILE A 60 3.70 -9.36 -2.17
C ILE A 60 4.91 -10.26 -1.89
N GLU A 61 5.78 -9.88 -0.95
CA GLU A 61 6.88 -10.78 -0.58
C GLU A 61 6.32 -12.11 -0.06
N PRO A 62 6.93 -13.26 -0.38
CA PRO A 62 6.36 -14.58 -0.05
C PRO A 62 6.05 -14.81 1.43
N LYS A 63 6.79 -14.14 2.32
CA LYS A 63 6.56 -14.21 3.77
C LYS A 63 5.20 -13.61 4.21
N TRP A 64 4.53 -12.86 3.34
CA TRP A 64 3.26 -12.17 3.61
C TRP A 64 2.10 -12.65 2.71
N GLU A 65 2.33 -13.54 1.74
CA GLU A 65 1.31 -13.90 0.74
C GLU A 65 0.08 -14.62 1.32
N ARG A 66 0.22 -15.32 2.46
CA ARG A 66 -0.87 -15.98 3.17
C ARG A 66 -0.62 -15.93 4.68
N ALA A 67 -1.20 -14.94 5.34
CA ALA A 67 -1.34 -14.87 6.80
C ALA A 67 -2.76 -15.29 7.20
#